data_AF-A0A959GF87-F1
#
_entry.id   AF-A0A959GF87-F1
#
_cell.length_a   1.000
_cell.length_b   1.000
_cell.length_c   1.000
_cell.angle_alpha   90.00
_cell.angle_beta   90.00
_cell.angle_gamma   90.00
#
_symmetry.space_group_name_H-M   'P 1'
#
loop_
_entity.id
_entity.type
_entity.pdbx_description
1 polymer ?
#
loop_
_entity_poly.entity_id
_entity_poly.type
_entity_poly.pdbx_seq_one_letter_code
_entity_poly.pdbx_strand_id
1 'polypeptide(L)'
;SRFTYHNIVATGLRTGDFDWVENFIHEYRSKLERVYRESSFSFCLARLEYARQQYEQALPLLQKANYRDPLLNLAAKTLLIKIYYETEEYSLLQAHLEAMRNYIRRKKVIGYHRTNYLNITLYARKLMALAPFDKAGAKKLAEAIRQEEVLTEKAWFMAQLE
;
A
#
# COMPACT_ATOMS: atom_id res chain seq x y z
N SER A 1 -16.50 -13.07 -3.79
CA SER A 1 -15.24 -13.26 -4.55
C SER A 1 -14.08 -12.65 -3.77
N ARG A 2 -12.82 -12.82 -4.20
CA ARG A 2 -11.66 -12.15 -3.56
C ARG A 2 -11.78 -10.62 -3.53
N PHE A 3 -12.39 -10.02 -4.56
CA PHE A 3 -12.64 -8.60 -4.65
C PHE A 3 -13.66 -8.13 -3.60
N THR A 4 -14.77 -8.87 -3.43
CA THR A 4 -15.75 -8.59 -2.37
C THR A 4 -15.09 -8.64 -0.99
N TYR A 5 -14.25 -9.64 -0.75
CA TYR A 5 -13.54 -9.80 0.51
C TYR A 5 -12.60 -8.61 0.79
N HIS A 6 -11.81 -8.18 -0.20
CA HIS A 6 -10.95 -6.98 -0.07
C HIS A 6 -11.76 -5.70 0.16
N ASN A 7 -12.91 -5.55 -0.51
CA ASN A 7 -13.75 -4.36 -0.40
C ASN A 7 -14.41 -4.26 0.98
N ILE A 8 -14.86 -5.39 1.54
CA ILE A 8 -15.43 -5.43 2.89
C ILE A 8 -14.38 -5.02 3.92
N VAL A 9 -13.18 -5.62 3.87
CA VAL A 9 -12.05 -5.22 4.73
C VAL A 9 -11.73 -3.74 4.55
N ALA A 10 -11.58 -3.26 3.31
CA ALA A 10 -11.29 -1.85 3.03
C ALA A 10 -12.35 -0.89 3.57
N THR A 11 -13.60 -1.33 3.68
CA THR A 11 -14.70 -0.52 4.21
C THR A 11 -14.71 -0.53 5.72
N GLY A 12 -14.56 -1.69 6.36
CA GLY A 12 -14.47 -1.78 7.82
C GLY A 12 -13.24 -1.05 8.39
N LEU A 13 -12.10 -1.07 7.69
CA LEU A 13 -10.93 -0.29 8.10
C LEU A 13 -11.19 1.23 8.09
N ARG A 14 -12.07 1.71 7.20
CA ARG A 14 -12.45 3.13 7.15
C ARG A 14 -13.42 3.53 8.27
N THR A 15 -14.18 2.59 8.81
CA THR A 15 -15.08 2.84 9.95
C THR A 15 -14.39 2.71 11.29
N GLY A 16 -13.14 2.22 11.34
CA GLY A 16 -12.36 2.02 12.56
C GLY A 16 -12.76 0.78 13.38
N ASP A 17 -13.63 -0.08 12.83
CA ASP A 17 -14.11 -1.29 13.54
C ASP A 17 -13.13 -2.46 13.33
N PHE A 18 -11.97 -2.37 14.00
CA PHE A 18 -10.86 -3.28 13.76
C PHE A 18 -11.13 -4.72 14.22
N ASP A 19 -11.85 -4.90 15.31
CA ASP A 19 -12.17 -6.24 15.84
C ASP A 19 -13.17 -6.97 14.93
N TRP A 20 -14.15 -6.24 14.40
CA TRP A 20 -15.05 -6.80 13.39
C TRP A 20 -14.29 -7.18 12.11
N VAL A 21 -13.38 -6.32 11.65
CA VAL A 21 -12.56 -6.60 10.46
C VAL A 21 -11.69 -7.84 10.68
N GLU A 22 -11.07 -7.99 11.84
CA GLU A 22 -10.27 -9.17 12.18
C GLU A 22 -11.12 -10.44 12.12
N ASN A 23 -12.26 -10.45 12.79
CA ASN A 23 -13.19 -11.58 12.80
C ASN A 23 -13.63 -11.94 11.37
N PHE A 24 -14.01 -10.94 10.57
CA PHE A 24 -14.38 -11.14 9.17
C PHE A 24 -13.25 -11.77 8.35
N ILE A 25 -12.01 -11.29 8.51
CA ILE A 25 -10.83 -11.80 7.80
C ILE A 25 -10.64 -13.31 8.11
N HIS A 26 -10.75 -13.69 9.38
CA HIS A 26 -10.56 -15.06 9.81
C HIS A 26 -11.72 -15.98 9.39
N GLU A 27 -12.97 -15.56 9.58
CA GLU A 27 -14.17 -16.35 9.29
C GLU A 27 -14.28 -16.67 7.79
N TYR A 28 -14.11 -15.66 6.94
CA TYR A 28 -14.34 -15.79 5.50
C TYR A 28 -13.11 -16.28 4.72
N ARG A 29 -11.96 -16.49 5.37
CA ARG A 29 -10.75 -17.06 4.75
C ARG A 29 -11.04 -18.35 3.98
N SER A 30 -11.80 -19.27 4.57
CA SER A 30 -12.10 -20.57 3.98
C SER A 30 -12.93 -20.47 2.69
N LYS A 31 -13.70 -19.38 2.54
CA LYS A 31 -14.57 -19.11 1.38
C LYS A 31 -13.81 -18.57 0.18
N LEU A 32 -12.54 -18.20 0.35
CA LEU A 32 -11.68 -17.77 -0.75
C LEU A 32 -11.21 -18.97 -1.59
N GLU A 33 -11.15 -18.76 -2.90
CA GLU A 33 -10.55 -19.70 -3.85
C GLU A 33 -9.14 -20.08 -3.41
N ARG A 34 -8.83 -21.38 -3.40
CA ARG A 34 -7.57 -21.93 -2.86
C ARG A 34 -6.32 -21.24 -3.42
N VAL A 35 -6.34 -20.85 -4.69
CA VAL A 35 -5.22 -20.18 -5.39
C VAL A 35 -4.94 -18.77 -4.85
N TYR A 36 -5.96 -18.06 -4.35
CA TYR A 36 -5.84 -16.67 -3.88
C TYR A 36 -6.02 -16.54 -2.37
N ARG A 37 -6.43 -17.60 -1.68
CA ARG A 37 -6.79 -17.60 -0.26
C ARG A 37 -5.68 -17.05 0.62
N GLU A 38 -4.47 -17.58 0.48
CA GLU A 38 -3.33 -17.19 1.31
C GLU A 38 -2.97 -15.72 1.05
N SER A 39 -2.76 -15.33 -0.20
CA SER A 39 -2.35 -13.97 -0.54
C SER A 39 -3.42 -12.92 -0.19
N SER A 40 -4.70 -13.24 -0.37
CA SER A 40 -5.80 -12.35 0.00
C SER A 40 -5.96 -12.22 1.51
N PHE A 41 -5.85 -13.33 2.25
CA PHE A 41 -5.89 -13.32 3.71
C PHE A 41 -4.72 -12.52 4.28
N SER A 42 -3.50 -12.84 3.84
CA SER A 42 -2.27 -12.20 4.32
C SER A 42 -2.28 -10.69 4.05
N PHE A 43 -2.69 -10.27 2.84
CA PHE A 43 -2.79 -8.85 2.52
C PHE A 43 -3.87 -8.11 3.34
N CYS A 44 -5.03 -8.71 3.55
CA CYS A 44 -6.09 -8.07 4.34
C CYS A 44 -5.69 -7.94 5.81
N LEU A 45 -5.06 -8.97 6.37
CA LEU A 45 -4.55 -8.93 7.73
C LEU A 45 -3.42 -7.88 7.85
N ALA A 46 -2.51 -7.81 6.88
CA ALA A 46 -1.48 -6.77 6.86
C ALA A 46 -2.06 -5.35 6.84
N ARG A 47 -3.17 -5.13 6.13
CA ARG A 47 -3.86 -3.83 6.12
C ARG A 47 -4.50 -3.49 7.46
N LEU A 48 -5.02 -4.51 8.16
CA LEU A 48 -5.55 -4.34 9.52
C LEU A 48 -4.44 -3.97 10.49
N GLU A 49 -3.33 -4.72 10.49
CA GLU A 49 -2.18 -4.43 11.35
C GLU A 49 -1.58 -3.05 11.06
N TYR A 50 -1.46 -2.69 9.78
CA TYR A 50 -1.05 -1.34 9.40
C TYR A 50 -2.01 -0.26 9.93
N ALA A 51 -3.33 -0.47 9.85
CA ALA A 51 -4.31 0.48 10.39
C ALA A 51 -4.25 0.60 11.92
N ARG A 52 -3.86 -0.47 12.61
CA ARG A 52 -3.56 -0.51 14.06
C ARG A 52 -2.18 0.04 14.41
N GLN A 53 -1.40 0.52 13.44
CA GLN A 53 0.00 0.96 13.58
C GLN A 53 0.95 -0.15 14.08
N GLN A 54 0.57 -1.41 13.87
CA GLN A 54 1.32 -2.60 14.26
C GLN A 54 2.24 -3.07 13.13
N TYR A 55 3.24 -2.25 12.80
CA TYR A 55 4.09 -2.47 11.63
C TYR A 55 4.91 -3.77 11.70
N GLU A 56 5.41 -4.15 12.87
CA GLU A 56 6.15 -5.39 13.08
C GLU A 56 5.30 -6.64 12.77
N GLN A 57 3.99 -6.56 12.98
CA GLN A 57 3.05 -7.63 12.63
C GLN A 57 2.65 -7.59 11.15
N ALA A 58 2.54 -6.39 10.55
CA ALA A 58 2.20 -6.22 9.14
C ALA A 58 3.30 -6.72 8.18
N LEU A 59 4.57 -6.44 8.48
CA LEU A 59 5.72 -6.77 7.63
C LEU A 59 5.81 -8.26 7.22
N PRO A 60 5.78 -9.24 8.15
CA PRO A 60 5.89 -10.65 7.78
C PRO A 60 4.71 -11.12 6.91
N LEU A 61 3.52 -10.54 7.08
CA LEU A 61 2.35 -10.84 6.25
C LEU A 61 2.54 -10.35 4.80
N LEU A 62 3.25 -9.25 4.60
CA LEU A 62 3.55 -8.71 3.27
C LEU A 62 4.69 -9.47 2.57
N GLN A 63 5.57 -10.11 3.31
CA GLN A 63 6.73 -10.83 2.78
C GLN A 63 6.47 -12.33 2.50
N LYS A 64 5.58 -12.98 3.26
CA LYS A 64 5.31 -14.43 3.15
C LYS A 64 4.44 -14.82 1.96
N ALA A 65 3.54 -13.95 1.53
CA ALA A 65 2.53 -14.29 0.54
C ALA A 65 3.09 -14.33 -0.88
N ASN A 66 2.84 -15.43 -1.60
CA ASN A 66 3.13 -15.51 -3.04
C ASN A 66 2.00 -14.83 -3.83
N TYR A 67 2.19 -13.54 -4.12
CA TYR A 67 1.22 -12.75 -4.87
C TYR A 67 1.23 -13.11 -6.37
N ARG A 68 0.38 -14.08 -6.73
CA ARG A 68 0.12 -14.45 -8.14
C ARG A 68 -0.62 -13.37 -8.91
N ASP A 69 -1.49 -12.62 -8.23
CA ASP A 69 -2.21 -11.48 -8.80
C ASP A 69 -1.26 -10.25 -8.84
N PRO A 70 -0.92 -9.72 -10.03
CA PRO A 70 0.00 -8.60 -10.16
C PRO A 70 -0.49 -7.33 -9.44
N LEU A 71 -1.81 -7.09 -9.40
CA LEU A 71 -2.36 -5.90 -8.76
C LEU A 71 -2.32 -6.02 -7.24
N LEU A 72 -2.60 -7.21 -6.72
CA LEU A 72 -2.47 -7.48 -5.28
C LEU A 72 -1.01 -7.35 -4.83
N ASN A 73 -0.06 -7.84 -5.64
CA ASN A 73 1.37 -7.66 -5.38
C ASN A 73 1.76 -6.18 -5.32
N LEU A 74 1.28 -5.37 -6.27
CA LEU A 74 1.55 -3.93 -6.29
C LEU A 74 0.91 -3.22 -5.09
N ALA A 75 -0.30 -3.60 -4.69
CA ALA A 75 -0.94 -3.08 -3.50
C ALA A 75 -0.17 -3.43 -2.21
N ALA A 76 0.33 -4.67 -2.08
CA ALA A 76 1.19 -5.08 -0.98
C ALA A 76 2.51 -4.29 -0.97
N LYS A 77 3.11 -4.06 -2.14
CA LYS A 77 4.30 -3.21 -2.28
C LYS A 77 4.02 -1.75 -1.91
N THR A 78 2.85 -1.22 -2.25
CA THR A 78 2.42 0.11 -1.80
C THR A 78 2.32 0.14 -0.28
N LEU A 79 1.76 -0.87 0.38
CA LEU A 79 1.68 -0.90 1.84
C LEU A 79 3.07 -0.91 2.50
N LEU A 80 4.02 -1.66 1.93
CA LEU A 80 5.42 -1.65 2.37
C LEU A 80 6.09 -0.27 2.22
N ILE A 81 5.76 0.51 1.18
CA ILE A 81 6.26 1.89 1.03
C ILE A 81 5.85 2.73 2.23
N LYS A 82 4.58 2.63 2.63
CA LYS A 82 4.02 3.40 3.74
C LYS A 82 4.68 3.02 5.05
N ILE A 83 4.78 1.72 5.32
CA ILE A 83 5.45 1.21 6.52
C ILE A 83 6.90 1.70 6.58
N TYR A 84 7.70 1.50 5.53
CA TYR A 84 9.11 1.92 5.57
C TYR A 84 9.30 3.43 5.70
N TYR A 85 8.35 4.22 5.18
CA TYR A 85 8.39 5.67 5.37
C TYR A 85 8.09 6.04 6.84
N GLU A 86 7.01 5.49 7.40
CA GLU A 86 6.55 5.78 8.76
C GLU A 86 7.48 5.22 9.85
N THR A 87 8.26 4.19 9.55
CA THR A 87 9.31 3.65 10.44
C THR A 87 10.69 4.25 10.16
N GLU A 88 10.79 5.27 9.29
CA GLU A 88 12.05 5.94 8.91
C GLU A 88 13.13 5.00 8.31
N GLU A 89 12.71 3.86 7.77
CA GLU A 89 13.58 2.85 7.14
C GLU A 89 13.92 3.25 5.69
N TYR A 90 14.50 4.45 5.51
CA TYR A 90 14.68 5.08 4.20
C TYR A 90 15.59 4.30 3.25
N SER A 91 16.58 3.58 3.78
CA SER A 91 17.45 2.70 2.98
C SER A 91 16.65 1.55 2.36
N LEU A 92 15.77 0.91 3.15
CA LEU A 92 14.88 -0.15 2.66
C LEU A 92 13.84 0.42 1.70
N LEU A 93 13.29 1.59 2.00
CA LEU A 93 12.33 2.27 1.14
C LEU A 93 12.92 2.57 -0.23
N GLN A 94 14.14 3.12 -0.30
CA GLN A 94 14.81 3.42 -1.56
C GLN A 94 14.97 2.17 -2.43
N ALA A 95 15.49 1.08 -1.85
CA ALA A 95 15.67 -0.18 -2.56
C ALA A 95 14.34 -0.77 -3.04
N HIS A 96 13.30 -0.67 -2.21
CA HIS A 96 11.96 -1.16 -2.51
C HIS A 96 11.29 -0.37 -3.64
N LEU A 97 11.44 0.96 -3.67
CA LEU A 97 10.93 1.81 -4.75
C LEU A 97 11.57 1.47 -6.10
N GLU A 98 12.86 1.18 -6.11
CA GLU A 98 13.58 0.77 -7.33
C GLU A 98 13.13 -0.60 -7.81
N ALA A 99 12.99 -1.57 -6.90
CA ALA A 99 12.46 -2.89 -7.20
C ALA A 99 11.02 -2.83 -7.74
N MET A 100 10.15 -2.01 -7.13
CA MET A 100 8.77 -1.82 -7.57
C MET A 100 8.71 -1.20 -8.97
N ARG A 101 9.51 -0.15 -9.24
CA ARG A 101 9.60 0.46 -10.58
C ARG A 101 10.06 -0.54 -11.63
N ASN A 102 11.08 -1.35 -11.33
CA ASN A 102 11.58 -2.40 -12.21
C ASN A 102 10.52 -3.48 -12.49
N TYR A 103 9.76 -3.89 -11.48
CA TYR A 103 8.64 -4.81 -11.61
C TYR A 103 7.56 -4.27 -12.54
N ILE A 104 7.13 -3.02 -12.33
CA ILE A 104 6.11 -2.34 -13.15
C ILE A 104 6.57 -2.26 -14.61
N ARG A 105 7.83 -1.91 -14.85
CA ARG A 105 8.39 -1.81 -16.21
C ARG A 105 8.33 -3.14 -16.97
N ARG A 106 8.61 -4.26 -16.29
CA ARG A 106 8.66 -5.60 -16.90
C ARG A 106 7.28 -6.21 -17.16
N LYS A 107 6.26 -5.87 -16.37
CA LYS A 107 4.92 -6.49 -16.44
C LYS A 107 3.96 -5.67 -17.31
N LYS A 108 3.78 -6.08 -18.56
CA LYS A 108 2.82 -5.45 -19.51
C LYS A 108 1.35 -5.61 -19.11
N VAL A 109 1.01 -6.62 -18.30
CA VAL A 109 -0.37 -6.96 -17.88
C VAL A 109 -0.99 -5.98 -16.86
N ILE A 110 -0.25 -5.00 -16.35
CA ILE A 110 -0.78 -4.05 -15.34
C ILE A 110 -1.86 -3.12 -15.93
N GLY A 111 -1.86 -2.91 -17.26
CA GLY A 111 -2.87 -2.10 -17.94
C GLY A 111 -2.93 -0.66 -17.43
N TYR A 112 -4.13 -0.12 -17.26
CA TYR A 112 -4.37 1.27 -16.84
C TYR A 112 -3.90 1.57 -15.41
N HIS A 113 -3.75 0.56 -14.54
CA HIS A 113 -3.23 0.75 -13.19
C HIS A 113 -1.74 1.13 -13.16
N ARG A 114 -1.03 0.99 -14.29
CA ARG A 114 0.41 1.22 -14.38
C ARG A 114 0.75 2.65 -13.96
N THR A 115 0.00 3.63 -14.46
CA THR A 115 0.21 5.05 -14.15
C THR A 115 0.10 5.30 -12.66
N ASN A 116 -0.93 4.76 -12.00
CA ASN A 116 -1.10 4.91 -10.55
C ASN A 116 0.13 4.43 -9.76
N TYR A 117 0.61 3.22 -10.05
CA TYR A 117 1.73 2.67 -9.29
C TYR A 117 3.07 3.35 -9.61
N LEU A 118 3.27 3.85 -10.83
CA LEU A 118 4.42 4.70 -11.15
C LEU A 118 4.35 6.03 -10.39
N ASN A 119 3.18 6.65 -10.34
CA ASN A 119 2.97 7.87 -9.57
C ASN A 119 3.21 7.66 -8.08
N ILE A 120 2.74 6.57 -7.48
CA ILE A 120 3.06 6.20 -6.10
C ILE A 120 4.58 6.15 -5.89
N THR A 121 5.34 5.48 -6.79
CA THR A 121 6.81 5.43 -6.65
C THR A 121 7.46 6.80 -6.84
N LEU A 122 6.92 7.65 -7.71
CA LEU A 122 7.42 8.99 -7.97
C LEU A 122 7.21 9.91 -6.76
N TYR A 123 6.00 9.95 -6.22
CA TYR A 123 5.66 10.82 -5.09
C TYR A 123 6.34 10.35 -3.80
N ALA A 124 6.52 9.04 -3.59
CA ALA A 124 7.32 8.52 -2.48
C ALA A 124 8.79 8.98 -2.55
N ARG A 125 9.41 8.96 -3.74
CA ARG A 125 10.79 9.49 -3.91
C ARG A 125 10.85 11.00 -3.66
N LYS A 126 9.86 11.76 -4.13
CA LYS A 126 9.80 13.21 -3.88
C LYS A 126 9.64 13.52 -2.40
N LEU A 127 8.82 12.74 -1.70
CA LEU A 127 8.59 12.86 -0.27
C LEU A 127 9.88 12.58 0.52
N MET A 128 10.62 11.51 0.19
CA MET A 128 11.92 11.21 0.81
C MET A 128 13.00 12.28 0.54
N ALA A 129 12.92 12.96 -0.59
CA ALA A 129 13.89 13.99 -0.98
C ALA A 129 13.60 15.36 -0.36
N LEU A 130 12.48 15.50 0.36
CA LEU A 130 12.13 16.75 1.02
C LEU A 130 13.07 17.01 2.18
N ALA A 131 13.70 18.18 2.21
CA ALA A 131 14.58 18.54 3.30
C ALA A 131 13.76 18.79 4.59
N PRO A 132 14.32 18.49 5.78
CA PRO A 132 13.69 18.84 7.05
C PRO A 132 13.31 20.32 7.08
N PHE A 133 12.07 20.61 7.47
CA PHE A 133 11.51 21.97 7.58
C PHE A 133 11.38 22.76 6.26
N ASP A 134 11.50 22.12 5.08
CA ASP A 134 11.27 22.76 3.78
C ASP A 134 9.78 22.99 3.50
N LYS A 135 9.20 24.02 4.13
CA LYS A 135 7.79 24.38 3.99
C LYS A 135 7.41 24.74 2.55
N ALA A 136 8.33 25.33 1.79
CA ALA A 136 8.08 25.72 0.41
C ALA A 136 8.02 24.48 -0.51
N GLY A 137 8.98 23.56 -0.33
CA GLY A 137 8.98 22.25 -0.99
C GLY A 137 7.76 21.42 -0.63
N ALA A 138 7.38 21.37 0.65
CA ALA A 138 6.20 20.67 1.12
C ALA A 138 4.92 21.19 0.45
N LYS A 139 4.75 22.52 0.40
CA LYS A 139 3.60 23.17 -0.26
C LYS A 139 3.56 22.87 -1.76
N LYS A 140 4.71 22.90 -2.44
CA LYS A 140 4.82 22.59 -3.88
C LYS A 140 4.49 21.12 -4.15
N LEU A 141 4.96 20.21 -3.30
CA LEU A 141 4.67 18.79 -3.41
C LEU A 141 3.20 18.49 -3.16
N ALA A 142 2.61 19.10 -2.12
CA ALA A 142 1.18 19.00 -1.83
C ALA A 142 0.32 19.45 -3.01
N GLU A 143 0.68 20.56 -3.66
CA GLU A 143 -0.04 21.04 -4.85
C GLU A 143 0.06 20.05 -6.02
N ALA A 144 1.25 19.51 -6.29
CA ALA A 144 1.43 18.49 -7.31
C ALA A 144 0.60 17.23 -7.03
N ILE A 145 0.53 16.77 -5.77
CA ILE A 145 -0.28 15.62 -5.35
C ILE A 145 -1.79 15.88 -5.59
N ARG A 146 -2.28 17.09 -5.29
CA ARG A 146 -3.68 17.46 -5.51
C ARG A 146 -4.05 17.42 -6.99
N GLN A 147 -3.18 17.97 -7.84
CA GLN A 147 -3.38 18.07 -9.29
C GLN A 147 -3.20 16.74 -10.04
N GLU A 148 -2.51 15.76 -9.45
CA GLU A 148 -2.29 14.46 -10.09
C GLU A 148 -3.59 13.68 -10.29
N GLU A 149 -4.06 13.47 -11.52
CA GLU A 149 -5.34 12.79 -11.75
C GLU A 149 -5.33 11.32 -11.29
N VAL A 150 -4.20 10.63 -11.48
CA VAL A 150 -4.08 9.19 -11.23
C VAL A 150 -3.15 8.91 -10.05
N LEU A 151 -3.71 8.99 -8.84
CA LEU A 151 -3.00 8.66 -7.61
C LEU A 151 -3.98 8.19 -6.51
N THR A 152 -3.98 6.89 -6.22
CA THR A 152 -4.89 6.29 -5.23
C THR A 152 -4.54 6.65 -3.79
N GLU A 153 -3.25 6.89 -3.50
CA GLU A 153 -2.74 7.17 -2.16
C GLU A 153 -2.65 8.67 -1.85
N LYS A 154 -3.40 9.54 -2.54
CA LYS A 154 -3.37 11.01 -2.32
C LYS A 154 -3.51 11.38 -0.85
N ALA A 155 -4.52 10.83 -0.18
CA ALA A 155 -4.80 11.14 1.22
C ALA A 155 -3.60 10.82 2.12
N TRP A 156 -2.94 9.69 1.88
CA TRP A 156 -1.76 9.32 2.66
C TRP A 156 -0.58 10.25 2.40
N PHE A 157 -0.26 10.54 1.13
CA PHE A 157 0.83 11.46 0.81
C PHE A 157 0.61 12.87 1.37
N MET A 158 -0.64 13.35 1.35
CA MET A 158 -1.00 14.62 1.95
C MET A 158 -0.77 14.63 3.47
N ALA A 159 -1.15 13.57 4.16
CA ALA A 159 -0.96 13.44 5.60
C ALA A 159 0.52 13.43 6.03
N GLN A 160 1.45 13.03 5.14
CA GLN A 160 2.90 13.08 5.43
C GLN A 160 3.50 14.49 5.25
N LEU A 161 2.74 15.46 4.75
CA LEU A 161 3.20 16.83 4.47
C LEU A 161 2.61 17.87 5.43
N GLU A 162 1.71 17.45 6.31
CA GLU A 162 1.12 18.25 7.39
C GLU A 162 2.09 18.35 8.58
#